data_AF-A0A1F2X5B4-F1
#
_entry.id   AF-A0A1F2X5B4-F1
#
_cell.length_a   1.000
_cell.length_b   1.000
_cell.length_c   1.000
_cell.angle_alpha   90.00
_cell.angle_beta   90.00
_cell.angle_gamma   90.00
#
_symmetry.space_group_name_H-M   'P 1'
#
loop_
_entity.id
_entity.type
_entity.pdbx_description
1 polymer ?
#
loop_
_entity_poly.entity_id
_entity_poly.type
_entity_poly.pdbx_seq_one_letter_code
_entity_poly.pdbx_strand_id
1 'polypeptide(L)'
;MADPQLLAEVYHAVLSGMVRDGRAPHYTELATEMELSPDRAREALHDMVAVGVPGVWLQPGTDYVASFAPFSNIPTQYLISVEGEQKWYGQ
;
A
#
# COMPACT_ATOMS: atom_id res chain seq x y z
N MET A 1 -0.92 8.01 -15.42
CA MET A 1 0.34 8.36 -14.74
C MET A 1 0.20 9.72 -14.10
N ALA A 2 -0.12 9.71 -12.81
CA ALA A 2 -0.04 10.84 -11.89
C ALA A 2 1.35 11.48 -11.87
N ASP A 3 1.43 12.69 -11.32
CA ASP A 3 2.70 13.36 -11.12
C ASP A 3 3.58 12.61 -10.09
N PRO A 4 4.91 12.68 -10.19
CA PRO A 4 5.81 11.92 -9.32
C PRO A 4 5.67 12.25 -7.83
N GLN A 5 5.25 13.47 -7.49
CA GLN A 5 5.08 13.88 -6.10
C GLN A 5 3.89 13.15 -5.48
N LEU A 6 2.75 13.12 -6.17
CA LEU A 6 1.58 12.36 -5.77
C LEU A 6 1.89 10.86 -5.65
N LEU A 7 2.69 10.29 -6.56
CA LEU A 7 3.09 8.88 -6.47
C LEU A 7 3.95 8.60 -5.22
N ALA A 8 4.87 9.50 -4.87
CA ALA A 8 5.66 9.40 -3.65
C ALA A 8 4.79 9.51 -2.39
N GLU A 9 3.78 10.38 -2.41
CA GLU A 9 2.82 10.53 -1.32
C GLU A 9 1.94 9.28 -1.15
N VAL A 10 1.45 8.69 -2.26
CA VAL A 10 0.73 7.41 -2.22
C VAL A 10 1.63 6.30 -1.66
N TYR A 11 2.88 6.22 -2.11
CA TYR A 11 3.84 5.23 -1.63
C TYR A 11 4.05 5.35 -0.11
N HIS A 12 4.24 6.58 0.37
CA HIS A 12 4.39 6.87 1.79
C HIS A 12 3.13 6.52 2.58
N ALA A 13 1.95 6.95 2.11
CA ALA A 13 0.67 6.70 2.77
C ALA A 13 0.38 5.20 2.90
N VAL A 14 0.65 4.40 1.86
CA VAL A 14 0.50 2.94 1.92
C VAL A 14 1.42 2.35 2.98
N LEU A 15 2.72 2.65 2.97
CA LEU A 15 3.67 2.12 3.96
C LEU A 15 3.34 2.55 5.39
N SER A 16 3.01 3.82 5.59
CA SER A 16 2.62 4.36 6.89
C SER A 16 1.34 3.70 7.40
N GLY A 17 0.35 3.46 6.52
CA GLY A 17 -0.85 2.70 6.84
C GLY A 17 -0.53 1.25 7.23
N MET A 18 0.39 0.59 6.51
CA MET A 18 0.86 -0.75 6.89
C MET A 18 1.41 -0.75 8.30
N VAL A 19 2.40 0.09 8.60
CA VAL A 19 3.03 0.18 9.94
C VAL A 19 2.04 0.53 11.05
N ARG A 20 1.02 1.32 10.74
CA ARG A 20 -0.02 1.70 11.71
C ARG A 20 -1.00 0.56 12.00
N ASP A 21 -1.51 -0.07 10.94
CA ASP A 21 -2.73 -0.88 11.03
C ASP A 21 -2.51 -2.38 10.82
N GLY A 22 -1.29 -2.82 10.51
CA GLY A 22 -1.02 -4.25 10.24
C GLY A 22 -1.31 -4.69 8.81
N ARG A 23 -1.89 -3.81 7.98
CA ARG A 23 -2.27 -4.07 6.58
C ARG A 23 -2.18 -2.80 5.73
N ALA A 24 -2.05 -2.96 4.43
CA ALA A 24 -2.17 -1.83 3.53
C ALA A 24 -3.59 -1.22 3.55
N PRO A 25 -3.71 0.11 3.42
CA PRO A 25 -5.00 0.78 3.29
C PRO A 25 -5.66 0.45 1.94
N HIS A 26 -6.99 0.41 1.92
CA HIS A 26 -7.78 0.39 0.70
C HIS A 26 -7.79 1.78 0.06
N TYR A 27 -8.03 1.89 -1.26
CA TYR A 27 -7.99 3.19 -1.95
C TYR A 27 -9.00 4.21 -1.40
N THR A 28 -10.10 3.76 -0.77
CA THR A 28 -11.07 4.64 -0.11
C THR A 28 -10.53 5.23 1.21
N GLU A 29 -9.68 4.48 1.91
CA GLU A 29 -8.98 4.96 3.11
C GLU A 29 -7.90 5.97 2.68
N LEU A 30 -7.15 5.67 1.61
CA LEU A 30 -6.22 6.62 0.99
C LEU A 30 -6.92 7.90 0.52
N ALA A 31 -8.10 7.79 -0.08
CA ALA A 31 -8.89 8.95 -0.50
C ALA A 31 -9.20 9.88 0.67
N THR A 32 -9.51 9.30 1.83
CA THR A 32 -9.80 10.06 3.05
C THR A 32 -8.52 10.68 3.62
N GLU A 33 -7.43 9.91 3.72
CA GLU A 33 -6.14 10.38 4.27
C GLU A 33 -5.48 11.47 3.42
N MET A 34 -5.65 11.41 2.10
CA MET A 34 -5.01 12.31 1.14
C MET A 34 -5.95 13.41 0.62
N GLU A 35 -7.16 13.50 1.17
CA GLU A 35 -8.19 14.47 0.74
C GLU A 35 -8.51 14.42 -0.77
N LEU A 36 -8.53 13.20 -1.33
CA LEU A 36 -8.82 12.93 -2.74
C LEU A 36 -10.25 12.39 -2.91
N SER A 37 -10.78 12.47 -4.14
CA SER A 37 -11.95 11.67 -4.48
C SER A 37 -11.59 10.18 -4.52
N PRO A 38 -12.54 9.26 -4.24
CA PRO A 38 -12.28 7.82 -4.32
C PRO A 38 -11.75 7.37 -5.69
N ASP A 39 -12.28 7.92 -6.78
CA ASP A 39 -11.80 7.61 -8.14
C ASP A 39 -10.37 8.07 -8.34
N ARG A 40 -10.01 9.27 -7.87
CA ARG A 40 -8.66 9.80 -8.01
C ARG A 40 -7.64 9.02 -7.17
N ALA A 41 -8.01 8.64 -5.94
CA ALA A 41 -7.16 7.81 -5.09
C ALA A 41 -6.96 6.41 -5.68
N ARG A 42 -8.01 5.82 -6.27
CA ARG A 42 -7.92 4.55 -6.98
C ARG A 42 -6.96 4.65 -8.16
N GLU A 43 -7.13 5.65 -9.02
CA GLU A 43 -6.21 5.88 -10.15
C GLU A 43 -4.77 6.08 -9.69
N ALA A 44 -4.55 6.88 -8.64
CA ALA A 44 -3.21 7.15 -8.11
C ALA A 44 -2.55 5.88 -7.53
N LEU A 45 -3.32 5.01 -6.85
CA LEU A 45 -2.83 3.71 -6.38
C LEU A 45 -2.41 2.81 -7.55
N HIS A 46 -3.25 2.71 -8.59
CA HIS A 46 -2.93 1.92 -9.78
C HIS A 46 -1.72 2.48 -10.53
N ASP A 47 -1.64 3.79 -10.70
CA ASP A 47 -0.49 4.46 -11.32
C ASP A 47 0.80 4.22 -10.51
N MET A 48 0.73 4.22 -9.17
CA MET A 48 1.86 3.88 -8.31
C MET A 48 2.32 2.44 -8.54
N VAL A 49 1.42 1.46 -8.48
CA VAL A 49 1.79 0.06 -8.76
C VAL A 49 2.37 -0.09 -10.18
N ALA A 50 1.84 0.65 -11.16
CA ALA A 50 2.34 0.64 -12.53
C ALA A 50 3.75 1.24 -12.72
N VAL A 51 4.29 1.97 -11.74
CA VAL A 51 5.70 2.41 -11.73
C VAL A 51 6.65 1.20 -11.79
N GLY A 52 6.21 0.03 -11.31
CA GLY A 52 7.00 -1.19 -11.36
C GLY A 52 8.09 -1.26 -10.29
N VAL A 53 7.84 -0.65 -9.12
CA VAL A 53 8.71 -0.84 -7.95
C VAL A 53 8.71 -2.33 -7.58
N PRO A 54 9.89 -2.96 -7.44
CA PRO A 54 9.97 -4.37 -7.07
C PRO A 54 9.24 -4.64 -5.75
N GLY A 55 8.47 -5.72 -5.68
CA GLY A 55 7.76 -6.06 -4.45
C GLY A 55 6.44 -5.31 -4.24
N VAL A 56 5.91 -4.62 -5.25
CA VAL A 56 4.63 -3.91 -5.15
C VAL A 56 3.63 -4.47 -6.16
N TRP A 57 2.51 -5.03 -5.68
CA TRP A 57 1.41 -5.45 -6.55
C TRP A 57 0.05 -5.49 -5.83
N LEU A 58 -1.00 -5.32 -6.64
CA LEU A 58 -2.38 -5.54 -6.22
C LEU A 58 -2.77 -7.01 -6.38
N GLN A 59 -3.72 -7.47 -5.58
CA GLN A 59 -4.33 -8.78 -5.76
C GLN A 59 -5.13 -8.79 -7.08
N PRO A 60 -4.91 -9.77 -7.97
CA PRO A 60 -5.56 -9.79 -9.29
C PRO A 60 -7.08 -9.69 -9.22
N GLY A 61 -7.66 -8.84 -10.06
CA GLY A 61 -9.11 -8.63 -10.14
C GLY A 61 -9.70 -7.81 -8.99
N THR A 62 -8.86 -7.18 -8.16
CA THR A 62 -9.29 -6.35 -7.03
C THR A 62 -8.47 -5.05 -6.95
N ASP A 63 -8.84 -4.17 -6.04
CA ASP A 63 -8.07 -2.98 -5.67
C ASP A 63 -7.32 -3.15 -4.32
N TYR A 64 -7.21 -4.38 -3.82
CA TYR A 64 -6.45 -4.67 -2.60
C TYR A 64 -4.96 -4.75 -2.90
N VAL A 65 -4.16 -4.02 -2.13
CA VAL A 65 -2.71 -4.22 -2.09
C VAL A 65 -2.45 -5.60 -1.48
N ALA A 66 -1.85 -6.49 -2.27
CA ALA A 66 -1.41 -7.81 -1.79
C ALA A 66 -0.02 -7.73 -1.17
N SER A 67 0.83 -6.88 -1.73
CA SER A 67 2.26 -6.82 -1.43
C SER A 67 2.78 -5.41 -1.62
N PHE A 68 3.53 -4.93 -0.63
CA PHE A 68 4.18 -3.62 -0.67
C PHE A 68 5.46 -3.65 0.16
N ALA A 69 6.62 -3.73 -0.50
CA ALA A 69 7.86 -4.11 0.17
C ALA A 69 8.21 -3.15 1.32
N PRO A 70 8.63 -3.66 2.49
CA PRO A 70 8.99 -5.07 2.78
C PRO A 70 7.81 -5.97 3.18
N PHE A 71 6.58 -5.45 3.22
CA PHE A 71 5.43 -6.13 3.79
C PHE A 71 4.61 -6.93 2.78
N SER A 72 3.90 -7.92 3.31
CA SER A 72 2.86 -8.70 2.64
C SER A 72 1.55 -8.63 3.43
N ASN A 73 0.44 -8.39 2.74
CA ASN A 73 -0.91 -8.54 3.31
C ASN A 73 -1.37 -10.01 3.35
N ILE A 74 -0.62 -10.92 2.70
CA ILE A 74 -0.85 -12.36 2.72
C ILE A 74 0.10 -12.98 3.74
N PRO A 75 -0.37 -13.81 4.70
CA PRO A 75 0.51 -14.46 5.66
C PRO A 75 1.63 -15.28 4.99
N THR A 76 2.85 -15.08 5.49
CA THR A 76 4.04 -15.83 5.08
C THR A 76 4.78 -16.36 6.31
N GLN A 77 5.87 -17.10 6.10
CA GLN A 77 6.74 -17.55 7.20
C GLN A 77 7.63 -16.43 7.74
N TYR A 78 7.74 -15.31 7.04
CA TYR A 78 8.57 -14.17 7.44
C TYR A 78 7.75 -13.25 8.32
N LEU A 79 7.92 -13.34 9.64
CA LEU A 79 7.24 -12.45 10.59
C LEU A 79 8.02 -11.16 10.75
N ILE A 80 7.34 -10.01 10.60
CA ILE A 80 7.92 -8.69 10.85
C ILE A 80 7.28 -8.10 12.09
N SER A 81 8.12 -7.59 12.99
CA SER A 81 7.71 -6.77 14.12
C SER A 81 8.13 -5.32 13.93
N VAL A 82 7.24 -4.39 14.27
CA VAL A 82 7.56 -2.96 14.35
C VAL A 82 7.38 -2.53 15.81
N GLU A 83 8.40 -1.89 16.39
CA GLU A 83 8.40 -1.44 17.79
C GLU A 83 8.05 -2.53 18.82
N GLY A 84 8.42 -3.79 18.52
CA GLY A 84 8.18 -4.94 19.39
C GLY A 84 6.81 -5.59 19.25
N GLU A 85 5.91 -5.04 18.42
CA GLU A 85 4.63 -5.65 18.10
C GLU A 85 4.71 -6.44 16.79
N GLN A 86 4.21 -7.68 16.77
CA GLN A 86 4.19 -8.51 15.56
C GLN A 86 2.77 -8.53 14.99
N LYS A 87 2.56 -7.79 13.89
CA LYS A 87 1.32 -7.82 13.08
C LYS A 87 1.57 -8.26 11.64
N TRP A 88 2.81 -8.12 11.17
CA TRP A 88 3.12 -8.09 9.75
C TRP A 88 3.83 -9.34 9.26
N TYR A 89 3.72 -9.55 7.96
CA TYR A 89 4.45 -10.56 7.21
C TYR A 89 5.38 -9.90 6.20
N GLY A 90 6.50 -10.54 5.91
CA GLY A 90 7.40 -10.19 4.80
C GLY A 90 7.01 -10.90 3.50
N GLN A 91 7.56 -10.42 2.39
CA GLN A 91 7.40 -11.01 1.04
C GLN A 91 8.29 -12.23 0.81
#